data_AF-A0A5J4QE82-F1
#
_entry.id   AF-A0A5J4QE82-F1
#
_cell.length_a   1.000
_cell.length_b   1.000
_cell.length_c   1.000
_cell.angle_alpha   90.00
_cell.angle_beta   90.00
_cell.angle_gamma   90.00
#
_symmetry.space_group_name_H-M   'P 1'
#
loop_
_entity.id
_entity.type
_entity.pdbx_description
1 polymer ?
#
loop_
_entity_poly.entity_id
_entity_poly.type
_entity_poly.pdbx_seq_one_letter_code
_entity_poly.pdbx_strand_id
1 'polypeptide(L)'
;SKLKIVLLSDAYIENISYSFSISETIPFRFLVTDINKKHYNILKKEINRSRRYELYKRGSVFFFENEDDCSDFRRQLEEQSAGNFSKIRYNAYQEFKN
;
A
#
# COMPACT_ATOMS: atom_id res chain seq x y z
N SER A 1 6.52 1.25 26.40
CA SER A 1 5.33 0.85 25.64
C SER A 1 5.78 0.40 24.27
N LYS A 2 5.35 -0.77 23.76
CA LYS A 2 5.69 -1.18 22.38
C LYS A 2 4.55 -0.77 21.46
N LEU A 3 4.85 0.11 20.51
CA LEU A 3 3.90 0.57 19.50
C LEU A 3 3.83 -0.46 18.38
N LYS A 4 2.60 -0.77 17.93
CA LYS A 4 2.42 -1.65 16.78
C LYS A 4 1.23 -1.25 15.92
N ILE A 5 1.36 -1.52 14.63
CA ILE A 5 0.30 -1.36 13.63
C ILE A 5 -0.01 -2.73 13.03
N VAL A 6 -1.30 -3.06 12.96
CA VAL A 6 -1.81 -4.28 12.33
C VAL A 6 -2.58 -3.90 11.06
N LEU A 7 -2.27 -4.55 9.94
CA LEU A 7 -3.01 -4.35 8.70
C LEU A 7 -4.33 -5.12 8.73
N LEU A 8 -5.44 -4.42 8.53
CA LEU A 8 -6.79 -5.00 8.42
C LEU A 8 -7.14 -5.43 6.99
N SER A 9 -6.46 -4.85 6.00
CA SER A 9 -6.52 -5.25 4.59
C SER A 9 -5.10 -5.39 4.04
N ASP A 10 -4.98 -5.95 2.84
CA ASP A 10 -3.69 -5.91 2.15
C ASP A 10 -3.30 -4.45 1.90
N ALA A 11 -2.01 -4.13 1.99
CA ALA A 11 -1.53 -2.76 1.90
C ALA A 11 -0.30 -2.61 1.01
N TYR A 12 -0.28 -1.52 0.25
CA TYR A 12 0.91 -1.10 -0.48
C TYR A 12 1.65 -0.03 0.31
N ILE A 13 2.92 -0.30 0.60
CA ILE A 13 3.78 0.62 1.34
C ILE A 13 5.19 0.50 0.75
N GLU A 14 5.82 1.64 0.46
CA GLU A 14 7.19 1.70 -0.07
C GLU A 14 8.11 2.45 0.89
N ASN A 15 9.34 1.94 1.08
CA ASN A 15 10.38 2.57 1.90
C ASN A 15 9.96 2.84 3.35
N ILE A 16 10.03 1.80 4.17
CA ILE A 16 9.49 1.82 5.53
C ILE A 16 10.60 1.65 6.57
N SER A 17 10.57 2.49 7.61
CA SER A 17 11.32 2.26 8.85
C SER A 17 10.43 1.53 9.86
N TYR A 18 10.83 0.34 10.29
CA TYR A 18 10.23 -0.40 11.39
C TYR A 18 11.30 -1.24 12.09
N SER A 19 11.08 -1.54 13.37
CA SER A 19 12.05 -2.33 14.15
C SER A 19 12.01 -3.80 13.78
N PHE A 20 10.80 -4.37 13.71
CA PHE A 20 10.58 -5.71 13.16
C PHE A 20 9.13 -5.85 12.67
N SER A 21 8.90 -6.83 11.79
CA SER A 21 7.57 -7.14 11.29
C SER A 21 7.30 -8.65 11.27
N ILE A 22 6.03 -9.01 11.44
CA ILE A 22 5.50 -10.34 11.15
C ILE A 22 4.58 -10.14 9.96
N SER A 23 5.06 -10.45 8.76
CA SER A 23 4.34 -10.13 7.53
C SER A 23 4.58 -11.14 6.42
N GLU A 24 3.66 -11.16 5.47
CA GLU A 24 3.80 -11.85 4.18
C GLU A 24 3.52 -10.83 3.07
N THR A 25 4.19 -10.97 1.93
CA THR A 25 3.87 -10.18 0.73
C THR A 25 3.13 -11.01 -0.30
N ILE A 26 2.23 -10.37 -1.05
CA ILE A 26 1.51 -10.96 -2.16
C ILE A 26 1.68 -10.12 -3.43
N PRO A 27 1.86 -10.76 -4.60
CA PRO A 27 1.93 -10.05 -5.86
C PRO A 27 0.55 -9.54 -6.25
N PHE A 28 0.45 -8.26 -6.59
CA PHE A 28 -0.76 -7.62 -7.07
C PHE A 28 -0.52 -6.97 -8.44
N ARG A 29 -1.44 -7.18 -9.37
CA ARG A 29 -1.37 -6.57 -10.71
C ARG A 29 -2.54 -5.61 -10.87
N PHE A 30 -2.22 -4.34 -11.03
CA PHE A 30 -3.23 -3.33 -11.37
C PHE A 30 -3.32 -3.18 -12.89
N LEU A 31 -4.50 -3.46 -13.45
CA LEU A 31 -4.77 -3.19 -14.86
C LEU A 31 -5.03 -1.69 -15.03
N VAL A 32 -4.04 -0.97 -15.58
CA VAL A 32 -4.19 0.43 -15.93
C VAL A 32 -4.91 0.51 -17.29
N THR A 33 -6.22 0.75 -17.28
CA THR A 33 -6.97 1.09 -18.48
C THR A 33 -7.11 2.60 -18.59
N ASP A 34 -6.42 3.21 -19.54
CA ASP A 34 -6.54 4.64 -19.85
C ASP A 34 -7.86 4.83 -20.64
N ILE A 35 -8.97 5.12 -19.94
CA ILE A 35 -10.29 5.32 -20.57
C ILE A 35 -10.40 6.76 -21.12
N ASN A 36 -9.34 7.27 -21.75
CA ASN A 36 -9.47 8.46 -22.59
C ASN A 36 -10.10 8.02 -23.92
N LYS A 37 -11.44 7.98 -23.97
CA LYS A 37 -12.20 7.88 -25.22
C LYS A 37 -11.96 9.13 -26.07
N LYS A 38 -10.84 9.14 -26.81
CA LYS A 38 -10.73 9.89 -28.06
C LYS A 38 -10.15 8.96 -29.12
N HIS A 39 -11.08 8.34 -29.83
CA HIS A 39 -10.93 7.71 -31.13
C HIS A 39 -10.03 6.46 -31.18
N TYR A 40 -10.60 5.41 -31.76
CA TYR A 40 -9.88 4.27 -32.30
C TYR A 40 -8.87 4.75 -33.35
N ASN A 41 -7.68 5.13 -32.89
CA ASN A 41 -6.47 5.21 -33.69
C ASN A 41 -5.33 4.78 -32.78
N ILE A 42 -4.96 3.52 -32.93
CA ILE A 42 -3.80 2.89 -32.30
C ILE A 42 -2.55 3.62 -32.83
N LEU A 43 -2.16 4.71 -32.16
CA LEU A 43 -0.94 5.48 -32.45
C LEU A 43 -0.21 5.89 -31.17
N LYS A 44 -0.26 5.05 -30.11
CA LYS A 44 0.73 5.10 -29.04
C LYS A 44 1.52 3.80 -29.04
N LYS A 45 2.82 3.92 -29.35
CA LYS A 45 3.81 2.83 -29.44
C LYS A 45 4.11 2.17 -28.09
N GLU A 46 3.60 2.72 -27.00
CA GLU A 46 3.81 2.23 -25.65
C GLU A 46 2.46 1.90 -25.00
N ILE A 47 2.12 0.61 -25.02
CA ILE A 47 1.11 0.05 -24.13
C ILE A 47 1.65 0.27 -22.71
N ASN A 48 0.97 1.09 -21.90
CA ASN A 48 1.27 1.21 -20.47
C ASN A 48 1.08 -0.18 -19.83
N ARG A 49 2.19 -0.90 -19.65
CA ARG A 49 2.19 -2.26 -19.12
C ARG A 49 1.65 -2.23 -17.68
N SER A 50 0.88 -3.24 -17.30
CA SER A 50 0.41 -3.43 -15.93
C SER A 50 1.59 -3.35 -14.96
N ARG A 51 1.53 -2.46 -13.96
CA ARG A 51 2.53 -2.42 -12.91
C ARG A 51 2.27 -3.57 -11.93
N ARG A 52 3.35 -4.29 -11.58
CA ARG A 52 3.35 -5.31 -10.53
C ARG A 52 3.71 -4.61 -9.23
N TYR A 53 2.83 -4.75 -8.24
CA TYR A 53 3.01 -4.28 -6.88
C TYR A 53 3.18 -5.48 -5.98
N GLU A 54 3.99 -5.37 -4.95
CA GLU A 54 4.01 -6.34 -3.85
C GLU A 54 3.28 -5.69 -2.68
N LEU A 55 2.19 -6.31 -2.24
CA LEU A 55 1.37 -5.81 -1.13
C LEU A 55 1.70 -6.61 0.11
N TYR A 56 1.77 -5.94 1.26
CA TYR A 56 1.74 -6.63 2.54
C TYR A 56 0.35 -7.19 2.77
N LYS A 57 0.28 -8.47 3.15
CA LYS A 57 -0.98 -9.17 3.36
C LYS A 57 -1.68 -8.67 4.63
N ARG A 58 -3.01 -8.70 4.63
CA ARG A 58 -3.83 -8.48 5.83
C ARG A 58 -3.33 -9.37 6.98
N GLY A 59 -3.40 -8.85 8.20
CA GLY A 59 -2.87 -9.50 9.39
C GLY A 59 -1.36 -9.30 9.60
N SER A 60 -0.66 -8.65 8.67
CA SER A 60 0.73 -8.25 8.92
C SER A 60 0.80 -7.28 10.08
N VAL A 61 1.84 -7.43 10.91
CA VAL A 61 2.07 -6.63 12.12
C VAL A 61 3.43 -5.98 12.04
N PHE A 62 3.47 -4.68 12.28
CA PHE A 62 4.68 -3.86 12.30
C PHE A 62 4.88 -3.29 13.70
N PHE A 63 6.11 -3.39 14.19
CA PHE A 63 6.48 -2.94 15.52
C PHE A 63 7.50 -1.81 15.43
N PHE A 64 7.34 -0.80 16.28
CA PHE A 64 8.11 0.43 16.26
C PHE A 64 8.71 0.71 17.63
N GLU A 65 9.95 1.22 17.63
CA GLU A 65 10.66 1.65 18.83
C GLU A 65 10.27 3.06 19.28
N ASN A 66 9.89 3.93 18.35
CA ASN A 66 9.54 5.32 18.61
C ASN A 66 8.21 5.71 17.93
N GLU A 67 7.59 6.79 18.41
CA GLU A 67 6.33 7.30 17.87
C GLU A 67 6.47 7.97 16.51
N ASP A 68 7.66 8.47 16.19
CA ASP A 68 7.92 9.16 14.92
C ASP A 68 7.87 8.18 13.74
N ASP A 69 8.54 7.03 13.84
CA ASP A 69 8.51 5.95 12.85
C ASP A 69 7.09 5.39 12.71
N CYS A 70 6.39 5.19 13.82
CA CYS A 70 4.99 4.74 13.81
C CYS A 70 4.08 5.75 13.09
N SER A 71 4.31 7.05 13.32
CA SER A 71 3.53 8.12 12.71
C SER A 71 3.87 8.31 11.22
N ASP A 72 5.14 8.13 10.83
CA ASP A 72 5.56 8.15 9.44
C ASP A 72 4.93 6.97 8.68
N PHE A 73 4.96 5.77 9.25
CA PHE A 73 4.29 4.59 8.70
C PHE A 73 2.79 4.83 8.51
N ARG A 74 2.12 5.42 9.51
CA ARG A 74 0.71 5.79 9.45
C ARG A 74 0.44 6.76 8.29
N ARG A 75 1.27 7.80 8.17
CA ARG A 75 1.16 8.79 7.09
C ARG A 75 1.33 8.14 5.72
N GLN A 76 2.31 7.25 5.54
CA GLN A 76 2.52 6.55 4.28
C GLN A 76 1.31 5.67 3.91
N LEU A 77 0.73 4.95 4.87
CA LEU A 77 -0.50 4.18 4.64
C LEU A 77 -1.63 5.08 4.14
N GLU A 78 -1.79 6.27 4.69
CA GLU A 78 -2.83 7.22 4.30
C GLU A 78 -2.55 7.91 2.96
N GLU A 79 -1.30 8.32 2.71
CA GLU A 79 -0.87 8.95 1.45
C GLU A 79 -0.97 7.97 0.27
N GLN A 80 -0.54 6.72 0.45
CA GLN A 80 -0.69 5.68 -0.57
C GLN A 80 -2.16 5.27 -0.75
N SER A 81 -2.98 5.42 0.30
CA SER A 81 -4.43 5.25 0.20
C SER A 81 -5.07 6.32 -0.67
N ALA A 82 -4.59 7.56 -0.65
CA ALA A 82 -5.18 8.67 -1.40
C ALA A 82 -5.17 8.46 -2.93
N GLY A 83 -4.40 7.49 -3.45
CA GLY A 83 -4.43 7.04 -4.84
C GLY A 83 -5.52 6.01 -5.18
N ASN A 84 -5.21 5.11 -6.12
CA ASN A 84 -6.14 4.08 -6.62
C ASN A 84 -6.54 3.02 -5.58
N PHE A 85 -5.84 2.93 -4.43
CA PHE A 85 -6.00 1.88 -3.44
C PHE A 85 -7.12 2.14 -2.40
N SER A 86 -7.45 3.40 -2.07
CA SER A 86 -8.59 3.69 -1.16
C SER A 86 -9.94 3.31 -1.76
N LYS A 87 -10.13 3.52 -3.07
CA LYS A 87 -11.39 3.20 -3.78
C LYS A 87 -11.78 1.73 -3.70
N ILE A 88 -10.81 0.86 -3.40
CA ILE A 88 -10.98 -0.59 -3.29
C ILE A 88 -10.76 -1.14 -1.87
N ARG A 89 -10.73 -0.27 -0.85
CA ARG A 89 -10.58 -0.62 0.59
C ARG A 89 -9.26 -1.34 0.95
N TYR A 90 -8.17 -1.02 0.27
CA TYR A 90 -6.82 -1.44 0.69
C TYR A 90 -6.26 -0.47 1.73
N ASN A 91 -5.12 -0.82 2.35
CA ASN A 91 -4.41 -0.01 3.36
C ASN A 91 -5.16 0.29 4.68
N ALA A 92 -6.21 -0.45 5.02
CA ALA A 92 -6.85 -0.33 6.32
C ALA A 92 -5.93 -0.89 7.42
N TYR A 93 -5.83 -0.19 8.56
CA TYR A 93 -4.94 -0.56 9.65
C TYR A 93 -5.57 -0.25 11.02
N GLN A 94 -5.01 -0.86 12.07
CA GLN A 94 -5.31 -0.53 13.46
C GLN A 94 -4.02 -0.39 14.26
N GLU A 95 -3.94 0.69 15.03
CA GLU A 95 -2.82 0.96 15.92
C GLU A 95 -3.12 0.45 17.34
N PHE A 96 -2.09 -0.09 17.99
CA PHE A 96 -2.13 -0.51 19.38
C PHE A 96 -0.96 0.10 20.15
N LYS A 97 -1.28 0.76 21.26
CA LYS A 97 -0.29 1.26 22.24
C LYS A 97 -0.46 0.46 23.54
N ASN A 98 0.55 -0.34 23.89
CA ASN A 98 0.61 -1.14 25.12
C ASN A 98 1.65 -0.59 26.09
#